data_AF-A0A3B0VSD3-F1
#
_entry.id   AF-A0A3B0VSD3-F1
#
_cell.length_a   1.000
_cell.length_b   1.000
_cell.length_c   1.000
_cell.angle_alpha   90.00
_cell.angle_beta   90.00
_cell.angle_gamma   90.00
#
_symmetry.space_group_name_H-M   'P 1'
#
loop_
_entity.id
_entity.type
_entity.pdbx_description
1 polymer ?
#
loop_
_entity_poly.entity_id
_entity_poly.type
_entity_poly.pdbx_seq_one_letter_code
_entity_poly.pdbx_strand_id
1 'polypeptide(L)'
;MDAVNQPLIVKHLGHQEYQPVWHAMQKFTAERDDQTTDQLWLVEHPPVFTQGLAGKAEHILAAGDIPVIQVDRGGQVTYHGPGQIVAYPMINLHRH
;
A
#
# COMPACT_ATOMS: atom_id res chain seq x y z
N MET A 1 -7.43 -24.31 21.40
CA MET A 1 -7.88 -23.64 20.16
C MET A 1 -6.62 -23.39 19.38
N ASP A 2 -6.30 -24.30 18.47
CA ASP A 2 -5.04 -24.27 17.75
C ASP A 2 -5.03 -23.06 16.83
N ALA A 3 -4.18 -22.08 17.16
CA ALA A 3 -3.84 -21.03 16.22
C ALA A 3 -3.20 -21.72 15.01
N VAL A 4 -3.99 -21.95 13.97
CA VAL A 4 -3.48 -22.41 12.69
C VAL A 4 -2.51 -21.32 12.24
N ASN A 5 -1.22 -21.63 12.32
CA ASN A 5 -0.15 -20.77 11.82
C ASN A 5 -0.26 -20.75 10.28
N GLN A 6 -1.20 -19.95 9.76
CA GLN A 6 -1.38 -19.81 8.33
C GLN A 6 -0.13 -19.17 7.74
N PRO A 7 0.44 -19.74 6.65
CA PRO A 7 1.66 -19.22 6.07
C PRO A 7 1.41 -17.83 5.48
N LEU A 8 2.20 -16.83 5.87
CA LEU A 8 2.20 -15.50 5.24
C LEU A 8 2.97 -15.56 3.91
N ILE A 9 2.35 -15.11 2.81
CA ILE A 9 3.05 -15.01 1.52
C ILE A 9 3.76 -13.67 1.43
N VAL A 10 5.09 -13.68 1.36
CA VAL A 10 5.89 -12.46 1.11
C VAL A 10 6.10 -12.29 -0.40
N LYS A 11 5.62 -11.17 -0.95
CA LYS A 11 5.81 -10.81 -2.36
C LYS A 11 6.84 -9.69 -2.48
N HIS A 12 7.93 -9.95 -3.19
CA HIS A 12 8.91 -8.94 -3.57
C HIS A 12 8.54 -8.41 -4.97
N LEU A 13 7.94 -7.23 -5.03
CA LEU A 13 7.46 -6.62 -6.28
C LEU A 13 8.55 -5.83 -7.04
N GLY A 14 9.67 -5.56 -6.37
CA GLY A 14 10.76 -4.74 -6.92
C GLY A 14 10.36 -3.26 -7.01
N HIS A 15 10.77 -2.61 -8.09
CA HIS A 15 10.46 -1.21 -8.38
C HIS A 15 9.21 -1.12 -9.26
N GLN A 16 8.17 -0.43 -8.80
CA GLN A 16 6.87 -0.38 -9.48
C GLN A 16 6.22 1.00 -9.39
N GLU A 17 5.47 1.39 -10.41
CA GLU A 17 4.58 2.55 -10.35
C GLU A 17 3.56 2.42 -9.21
N TYR A 18 3.23 3.53 -8.55
CA TYR A 18 2.35 3.52 -7.39
C TYR A 18 0.93 3.05 -7.71
N GLN A 19 0.32 3.66 -8.74
CA GLN A 19 -1.11 3.47 -9.02
C GLN A 19 -1.48 2.03 -9.40
N PRO A 20 -0.72 1.29 -10.23
CA PRO A 20 -0.98 -0.12 -10.48
C PRO A 20 -0.91 -1.00 -9.23
N VAL A 21 0.05 -0.74 -8.33
CA VAL A 21 0.18 -1.51 -7.08
C VAL A 21 -1.00 -1.21 -6.15
N TRP A 22 -1.40 0.05 -6.03
CA TRP A 22 -2.57 0.45 -5.25
C TRP A 22 -3.86 -0.21 -5.78
N HIS A 23 -4.11 -0.18 -7.09
CA HIS A 23 -5.26 -0.89 -7.68
C HIS A 23 -5.20 -2.41 -7.46
N ALA A 24 -4.01 -3.01 -7.50
CA ALA A 24 -3.83 -4.42 -7.19
C ALA A 24 -4.17 -4.73 -5.72
N MET A 25 -3.79 -3.85 -4.78
CA MET A 25 -4.17 -3.97 -3.37
C MET A 25 -5.69 -3.90 -3.18
N GLN A 26 -6.35 -2.95 -3.86
CA GLN A 26 -7.81 -2.82 -3.82
C GLN A 26 -8.49 -4.07 -4.38
N LYS A 27 -8.03 -4.55 -5.54
CA LYS A 27 -8.56 -5.78 -6.15
C LYS A 27 -8.37 -7.00 -5.24
N PHE A 28 -7.17 -7.21 -4.70
CA PHE A 28 -6.90 -8.29 -3.75
C PHE A 28 -7.84 -8.23 -2.54
N THR A 29 -8.06 -7.02 -2.00
CA THR A 29 -8.93 -6.81 -0.86
C THR A 29 -10.40 -7.04 -1.18
N ALA A 30 -10.84 -6.75 -2.40
CA ALA A 30 -12.21 -6.96 -2.84
C ALA A 30 -12.51 -8.44 -3.18
N GLU A 31 -11.52 -9.18 -3.66
CA GLU A 31 -11.68 -10.58 -4.11
C GLU A 31 -11.37 -11.61 -3.02
N ARG A 32 -10.73 -11.21 -1.90
CA ARG A 32 -10.39 -12.13 -0.81
C ARG A 32 -11.61 -12.62 -0.03
N ASP A 33 -11.49 -13.83 0.48
CA ASP A 33 -12.43 -14.47 1.41
C ASP A 33 -11.73 -14.90 2.71
N ASP A 34 -12.46 -15.57 3.60
CA ASP A 34 -11.93 -16.05 4.89
C ASP A 34 -10.81 -17.09 4.76
N GLN A 35 -10.65 -17.74 3.60
CA GLN A 35 -9.61 -18.73 3.33
C GLN A 35 -8.41 -18.15 2.58
N THR A 36 -8.53 -16.93 2.05
CA THR A 36 -7.48 -16.27 1.28
C THR A 36 -6.26 -16.00 2.17
N THR A 37 -5.14 -16.62 1.82
CA THR A 37 -3.88 -16.49 2.55
C THR A 37 -3.39 -15.04 2.57
N ASP A 38 -3.02 -14.57 3.76
CA ASP A 38 -2.51 -13.22 3.95
C ASP A 38 -1.19 -12.99 3.21
N GLN A 39 -0.94 -11.75 2.81
CA GLN A 39 0.24 -11.38 2.02
C GLN A 39 0.93 -10.15 2.59
N LEU A 40 2.26 -10.11 2.48
CA LEU A 40 3.07 -8.92 2.71
C LEU A 40 3.74 -8.53 1.40
N TRP A 41 3.37 -7.38 0.85
CA TRP A 41 3.96 -6.90 -0.40
C TRP A 41 5.06 -5.89 -0.11
N LEU A 42 6.25 -6.15 -0.62
CA LEU A 42 7.43 -5.31 -0.49
C LEU A 42 7.76 -4.70 -1.85
N VAL A 43 7.81 -3.38 -1.90
CA VAL A 43 7.93 -2.63 -3.15
C VAL A 43 8.71 -1.33 -2.92
N GLU A 44 9.37 -0.85 -3.96
CA GLU A 44 9.92 0.49 -4.04
C GLU A 44 9.17 1.24 -5.15
N HIS A 45 8.92 2.54 -4.95
CA HIS A 45 8.22 3.35 -5.95
C HIS A 45 9.15 4.38 -6.59
N PRO A 46 8.91 4.77 -7.85
CA PRO A 46 9.39 6.06 -8.36
C PRO A 46 8.94 7.21 -7.45
N PRO A 47 9.56 8.39 -7.54
CA PRO A 47 9.14 9.57 -6.80
C PRO A 47 7.63 9.81 -6.96
N VAL A 48 6.89 9.82 -5.85
CA VAL A 48 5.45 10.06 -5.83
C VAL A 48 5.02 10.66 -4.50
N PHE A 49 4.13 11.64 -4.55
CA PHE A 49 3.39 12.09 -3.39
C PHE A 49 2.04 11.38 -3.35
N THR A 50 1.65 10.90 -2.18
CA THR A 50 0.31 10.36 -1.97
C THR A 50 -0.42 11.19 -0.92
N GLN A 51 -1.67 11.53 -1.18
CA GLN A 51 -2.51 12.32 -0.29
C GLN A 51 -3.63 11.43 0.25
N GLY A 52 -3.56 11.11 1.55
CA GLY A 52 -4.61 10.36 2.23
C GLY A 52 -5.86 11.20 2.52
N LEU A 53 -6.88 10.56 3.09
CA LEU A 53 -8.20 11.14 3.34
C LEU A 53 -8.20 12.38 4.24
N ALA A 54 -7.21 12.52 5.13
CA ALA A 54 -7.06 13.69 6.00
C ALA A 54 -6.13 14.76 5.39
N GLY A 55 -5.59 14.51 4.20
CA GLY A 55 -4.73 15.44 3.49
C GLY A 55 -5.56 16.54 2.84
N LYS A 56 -5.15 17.79 3.03
CA LYS A 56 -5.68 18.92 2.27
C LYS A 56 -4.71 19.26 1.14
N ALA A 57 -5.25 19.70 0.01
CA ALA A 57 -4.44 20.08 -1.17
C ALA A 57 -3.40 21.17 -0.84
N GLU A 58 -3.72 22.05 0.11
CA GLU A 58 -2.85 23.13 0.62
C GLU A 58 -1.57 22.63 1.34
N HIS A 59 -1.47 21.35 1.72
CA HIS A 59 -0.27 20.79 2.37
C HIS A 59 0.81 20.36 1.36
N ILE A 60 0.55 20.48 0.06
CA ILE A 60 1.53 20.17 -0.99
C ILE A 60 2.22 21.47 -1.39
N LEU A 61 3.30 21.79 -0.68
CA LEU A 61 3.95 23.10 -0.80
C LEU A 61 4.86 23.24 -2.03
N ALA A 62 5.33 22.12 -2.62
CA ALA A 62 6.20 22.13 -3.81
C ALA A 62 6.35 20.71 -4.44
N ALA A 63 5.34 20.23 -5.17
CA ALA A 63 5.44 18.91 -5.83
C ALA A 63 6.41 18.89 -7.02
N GLY A 64 6.69 20.04 -7.65
CA GLY A 64 7.44 20.07 -8.91
C GLY A 64 6.77 19.18 -9.96
N ASP A 65 7.56 18.32 -10.62
CA ASP A 65 7.08 17.35 -11.60
C ASP A 65 6.70 15.98 -10.99
N ILE A 66 6.77 15.85 -9.66
CA ILE A 66 6.46 14.59 -8.97
C ILE A 66 4.94 14.40 -8.92
N PRO A 67 4.40 13.26 -9.37
CA PRO A 67 2.96 13.02 -9.36
C PRO A 67 2.39 13.04 -7.93
N VAL A 68 1.21 13.65 -7.79
CA VAL A 68 0.41 13.61 -6.57
C VAL A 68 -0.80 12.73 -6.81
N ILE A 69 -0.93 11.65 -6.04
CA ILE A 69 -2.04 10.69 -6.16
C ILE A 69 -2.90 10.78 -4.90
N GLN A 70 -4.19 11.04 -5.09
CA GLN A 70 -5.18 10.95 -4.00
C GLN A 70 -5.52 9.48 -3.76
N VAL A 71 -5.49 9.08 -2.49
CA VAL A 71 -5.60 7.67 -2.07
C VAL A 71 -6.53 7.53 -0.88
N ASP A 72 -7.03 6.32 -0.67
CA ASP A 72 -8.01 5.96 0.35
C ASP A 72 -7.41 5.65 1.73
N ARG A 73 -6.08 5.78 1.89
CA ARG A 73 -5.44 5.61 3.21
C ARG A 73 -5.71 6.78 4.15
N GLY A 74 -5.67 6.50 5.45
CA GLY A 74 -5.63 7.53 6.49
C GLY A 74 -4.37 8.41 6.41
N GLY A 75 -4.38 9.51 7.16
CA GLY A 75 -3.27 10.46 7.25
C GLY A 75 -3.27 11.53 6.17
N GLN A 76 -2.25 12.38 6.20
CA GLN A 76 -2.07 13.52 5.30
C GLN A 76 -1.25 13.12 4.05
N VAL A 77 -0.37 14.01 3.59
CA VAL A 77 0.53 13.79 2.46
C VAL A 77 1.78 13.03 2.91
N THR A 78 2.28 12.11 2.08
CA THR A 78 3.61 11.50 2.26
C THR A 78 4.31 11.34 0.91
N TYR A 79 5.63 11.17 0.95
CA TYR A 79 6.48 10.90 -0.21
C TYR A 79 6.95 9.45 -0.22
N HIS A 80 6.99 8.86 -1.41
CA HIS A 80 7.69 7.62 -1.70
C HIS A 80 8.66 7.83 -2.85
N GLY A 81 9.77 7.09 -2.85
CA GLY A 81 10.77 7.19 -3.90
C GLY A 81 11.90 6.16 -3.75
N PRO A 82 12.90 6.23 -4.65
CA PRO A 82 13.96 5.24 -4.67
C PRO A 82 14.74 5.13 -3.36
N GLY A 83 15.12 3.90 -2.99
CA GLY A 83 15.76 3.57 -1.71
C GLY A 83 14.81 3.46 -0.50
N GLN A 84 13.52 3.73 -0.66
CA GLN A 84 12.51 3.50 0.38
C GLN A 84 11.77 2.18 0.09
N ILE A 85 11.97 1.18 0.97
CA ILE A 85 11.13 -0.03 0.95
C ILE A 85 9.79 0.31 1.59
N VAL A 86 8.72 0.15 0.81
CA VAL A 86 7.34 0.27 1.25
C VAL A 86 6.77 -1.13 1.45
N ALA A 87 6.08 -1.34 2.57
CA ALA A 87 5.44 -2.59 2.92
C ALA A 87 3.92 -2.40 2.96
N TYR A 88 3.19 -3.26 2.24
CA TYR A 88 1.73 -3.33 2.27
C TYR A 88 1.28 -4.65 2.89
N PRO A 89 0.88 -4.66 4.16
CA PRO A 89 0.30 -5.82 4.82
C PRO A 89 -1.15 -6.01 4.33
N MET A 90 -1.36 -7.05 3.54
CA MET A 90 -2.67 -7.46 3.05
C MET A 90 -3.21 -8.57 3.94
N ILE A 91 -3.65 -8.18 5.14
CA ILE A 91 -3.99 -9.09 6.26
C ILE A 91 -5.49 -9.05 6.56
N ASN A 92 -6.09 -10.20 6.88
CA ASN A 92 -7.40 -10.29 7.52
C ASN A 92 -7.24 -10.23 9.05
N LEU A 93 -7.52 -9.07 9.64
CA LEU A 93 -7.36 -8.85 11.08
C LEU A 93 -8.34 -9.65 11.94
N HIS A 94 -9.47 -10.13 11.42
CA HIS A 94 -10.40 -10.94 12.22
C HIS A 94 -9.88 -12.35 12.51
N ARG A 95 -8.82 -12.79 11.82
CA ARG A 95 -8.19 -14.10 12.04
C ARG A 95 -7.19 -14.10 13.22
N HIS A 96 -6.84 -12.93 13.77
CA HIS A 96 -5.77 -12.75 14.75
C HIS A 96 -6.22 -11.88 15.93
#